data_AF-A0A538IZD7-F1
#
_entry.id   AF-A0A538IZD7-F1
#
_cell.length_a   1.000
_cell.length_b   1.000
_cell.length_c   1.000
_cell.angle_alpha   90.00
_cell.angle_beta   90.00
_cell.angle_gamma   90.00
#
_symmetry.space_group_name_H-M   'P 1'
#
loop_
_entity.id
_entity.type
_entity.pdbx_description
1 polymer ?
#
loop_
_entity_poly.entity_id
_entity_poly.type
_entity_poly.pdbx_seq_one_letter_code
_entity_poly.pdbx_strand_id
1 'polypeptide(L)'
;MPPPRSRPEALRGALTGSPAILLAGLGLAALLVIAPSNGGYGPGDWYPAALFVLGLLAVGMLAMPRARQAVPAVRVACLALAGYAAWSYLSILWAQQQGDAWDGANRTALYAILFALFALWPIPGRAAAVLVGGFALAIAVVGLVNLLGAAGAADPSGYFIDGRFASPAGYANADAALWSSAFWPCVVLGSRRQAAPLLRGVLIFSAVLLGGLALMGQSRGWLFALPVVGRSLCSSPRPAWGRRSPRSSTSTTRPGRRSRGRWTRRRARS
;
A
#
# COMPACT_ATOMS: atom_id res chain seq x y z
N MET A 1 -28.62 -21.50 -5.23
CA MET A 1 -27.50 -21.00 -4.40
C MET A 1 -26.22 -21.28 -5.18
N PRO A 2 -25.45 -20.27 -5.63
CA PRO A 2 -24.24 -20.55 -6.41
C PRO A 2 -23.16 -21.22 -5.54
N PRO A 3 -22.41 -22.20 -6.07
CA PRO A 3 -21.40 -22.94 -5.30
C PRO A 3 -20.24 -22.03 -4.86
N PRO A 4 -19.55 -22.37 -3.74
CA PRO A 4 -18.37 -21.64 -3.31
C PRO A 4 -17.25 -21.76 -4.35
N ARG A 5 -16.79 -20.63 -4.88
CA ARG A 5 -15.69 -20.58 -5.85
C ARG A 5 -14.41 -21.14 -5.25
N SER A 6 -13.65 -21.89 -6.04
CA SER A 6 -12.32 -22.36 -5.64
C SER A 6 -11.38 -21.15 -5.42
N ARG A 7 -10.42 -21.24 -4.48
CA ARG A 7 -9.45 -20.15 -4.20
C ARG A 7 -8.75 -19.60 -5.47
N PRO A 8 -8.38 -20.43 -6.47
CA PRO A 8 -7.79 -19.95 -7.73
C PRO A 8 -8.75 -19.09 -8.57
N GLU A 9 -10.03 -19.44 -8.61
CA GLU A 9 -11.06 -18.68 -9.35
C GLU A 9 -11.40 -17.36 -8.66
N ALA A 10 -11.36 -17.33 -7.32
CA ALA A 10 -11.53 -16.09 -6.57
C ALA A 10 -10.35 -15.13 -6.77
N LEU A 11 -9.11 -15.65 -6.83
CA LEU A 11 -7.92 -14.87 -7.13
C LEU A 11 -7.93 -14.37 -8.57
N ARG A 12 -8.22 -15.25 -9.55
CA ARG A 12 -8.39 -14.87 -10.96
C ARG A 12 -9.47 -13.81 -11.14
N GLY A 13 -10.63 -13.96 -10.48
CA GLY A 13 -11.71 -12.98 -10.50
C GLY A 13 -11.35 -11.62 -9.87
N ALA A 14 -10.48 -11.61 -8.86
CA ALA A 14 -9.96 -10.37 -8.27
C ALA A 14 -8.93 -9.69 -9.17
N LEU A 15 -8.08 -10.47 -9.86
CA LEU A 15 -7.08 -9.98 -10.83
C LEU A 15 -7.76 -9.45 -12.11
N THR A 16 -8.77 -10.15 -12.63
CA THR A 16 -9.57 -9.69 -13.79
C THR A 16 -10.53 -8.55 -13.42
N GLY A 17 -10.93 -8.46 -12.14
CA GLY A 17 -11.79 -7.40 -11.64
C GLY A 17 -11.13 -6.02 -11.53
N SER A 18 -9.78 -5.92 -11.55
CA SER A 18 -9.06 -4.65 -11.46
C SER A 18 -7.64 -4.77 -12.06
N PRO A 19 -7.44 -4.53 -13.36
CA PRO A 19 -6.11 -4.63 -14.00
C PRO A 19 -5.05 -3.71 -13.37
N ALA A 20 -5.46 -2.69 -12.62
CA ALA A 20 -4.60 -1.83 -11.81
C ALA A 20 -3.76 -2.60 -10.78
N ILE A 21 -4.29 -3.69 -10.21
CA ILE A 21 -3.53 -4.50 -9.25
C ILE A 21 -2.35 -5.22 -9.93
N LEU A 22 -2.49 -5.59 -11.20
CA LEU A 22 -1.42 -6.26 -11.95
C LEU A 22 -0.29 -5.27 -12.25
N LEU A 23 -0.61 -4.07 -12.72
CA LEU A 23 0.40 -3.03 -12.97
C LEU A 23 1.12 -2.64 -11.68
N ALA A 24 0.37 -2.40 -10.60
CA ALA A 24 0.95 -2.08 -9.30
C ALA A 24 1.76 -3.25 -8.73
N GLY A 25 1.30 -4.49 -8.90
CA GLY A 25 2.02 -5.70 -8.50
C GLY A 25 3.34 -5.89 -9.25
N LEU A 26 3.34 -5.68 -10.57
CA LEU A 26 4.55 -5.74 -11.39
C LEU A 26 5.52 -4.61 -11.05
N GLY A 27 5.04 -3.39 -10.85
CA GLY A 27 5.87 -2.27 -10.39
C GLY A 27 6.49 -2.55 -9.03
N LEU A 28 5.71 -3.11 -8.10
CA LEU A 28 6.23 -3.52 -6.79
C LEU A 28 7.27 -4.63 -6.90
N ALA A 29 7.03 -5.62 -7.76
CA ALA A 29 8.00 -6.70 -8.00
C ALA A 29 9.32 -6.16 -8.54
N ALA A 30 9.29 -5.21 -9.48
CA ALA A 30 10.49 -4.57 -10.00
C ALA A 30 11.30 -3.89 -8.90
N LEU A 31 10.65 -3.17 -7.98
CA LEU A 31 11.31 -2.56 -6.81
C LEU A 31 11.93 -3.60 -5.88
N LEU A 32 11.24 -4.71 -5.63
CA LEU A 32 11.75 -5.78 -4.77
C LEU A 32 12.93 -6.54 -5.39
N VAL A 33 12.98 -6.65 -6.72
CA VAL A 33 14.09 -7.31 -7.42
C VAL A 33 15.39 -6.51 -7.31
N ILE A 34 15.32 -5.19 -7.35
CA ILE A 34 16.50 -4.32 -7.23
C ILE A 34 16.86 -3.97 -5.78
N ALA A 35 15.97 -4.22 -4.81
CA ALA A 35 16.21 -3.89 -3.40
C ALA A 35 17.51 -4.51 -2.83
N PRO A 36 17.91 -5.76 -3.16
CA PRO A 36 19.15 -6.36 -2.67
C PRO A 36 20.43 -5.71 -3.20
N SER A 37 20.40 -4.99 -4.32
CA SER A 37 21.58 -4.32 -4.90
C SER A 37 21.76 -2.91 -4.32
N ASN A 38 22.08 -2.84 -3.02
CA ASN A 38 22.23 -1.57 -2.29
C ASN A 38 21.00 -0.65 -2.45
N GLY A 39 19.80 -1.22 -2.37
CA GLY A 39 18.55 -0.48 -2.60
C GLY A 39 18.33 -0.04 -4.04
N GLY A 40 19.07 -0.59 -5.01
CA GLY A 40 19.03 -0.23 -6.41
C GLY A 40 19.70 1.11 -6.71
N TYR A 41 20.61 1.61 -5.86
CA TYR A 41 21.22 2.93 -6.05
C TYR A 41 22.07 3.05 -7.33
N GLY A 42 22.71 1.95 -7.72
CA GLY A 42 23.62 1.89 -8.86
C GLY A 42 22.91 2.15 -10.19
N PRO A 43 23.49 2.94 -11.12
CA PRO A 43 22.92 3.17 -12.45
C PRO A 43 22.52 1.89 -13.19
N GLY A 44 23.31 0.82 -13.04
CA GLY A 44 23.02 -0.49 -13.64
C GLY A 44 21.75 -1.16 -13.11
N ASP A 45 21.30 -0.80 -11.89
CA ASP A 45 20.14 -1.40 -11.23
C ASP A 45 18.86 -0.59 -11.48
N TRP A 46 18.87 0.72 -11.23
CA TRP A 46 17.62 1.51 -11.29
C TRP A 46 17.23 1.97 -12.68
N TYR A 47 18.16 2.17 -13.64
CA TYR A 47 17.77 2.59 -15.00
C TYR A 47 16.87 1.55 -15.69
N PRO A 48 17.21 0.24 -15.69
CA PRO A 48 16.31 -0.79 -16.24
C PRO A 48 14.96 -0.84 -15.53
N ALA A 49 14.95 -0.73 -14.20
CA ALA A 49 13.71 -0.70 -13.42
C ALA A 49 12.86 0.52 -13.76
N ALA A 50 13.47 1.69 -13.95
CA ALA A 50 12.79 2.92 -14.34
C ALA A 50 12.12 2.81 -15.71
N LEU A 51 12.84 2.26 -16.71
CA LEU A 51 12.28 2.01 -18.04
C LEU A 51 11.13 0.99 -18.00
N PHE A 52 11.29 -0.08 -17.22
CA PHE A 52 10.23 -1.07 -17.03
C PHE A 52 8.97 -0.45 -16.42
N VAL A 53 9.13 0.32 -15.34
CA VAL A 53 8.00 0.99 -14.66
C VAL A 53 7.37 2.07 -15.53
N LEU A 54 8.15 2.80 -16.32
CA LEU A 54 7.65 3.74 -17.32
C LEU A 54 6.79 3.02 -18.38
N GLY A 55 7.27 1.87 -18.87
CA GLY A 55 6.52 1.02 -19.79
C GLY A 55 5.18 0.56 -19.18
N LEU A 56 5.18 0.13 -17.91
CA LEU A 56 3.94 -0.23 -17.20
C LEU A 56 2.97 0.95 -17.09
N LEU A 57 3.47 2.15 -16.79
CA LEU A 57 2.65 3.36 -16.73
C LEU A 57 2.05 3.69 -18.10
N ALA A 58 2.84 3.60 -19.17
CA ALA A 58 2.37 3.80 -20.55
C ALA A 58 1.29 2.79 -20.93
N VAL A 59 1.49 1.50 -20.62
CA VAL A 59 0.48 0.44 -20.82
C VAL A 59 -0.79 0.77 -20.04
N GLY A 60 -0.69 1.18 -18.78
CA GLY A 60 -1.84 1.61 -18.00
C GLY A 60 -2.60 2.78 -18.64
N MET A 61 -1.88 3.81 -19.08
CA MET A 61 -2.45 5.00 -19.73
C MET A 61 -3.19 4.66 -21.03
N LEU A 62 -2.71 3.67 -21.79
CA LEU A 62 -3.30 3.23 -23.05
C LEU A 62 -4.45 2.23 -22.87
N ALA A 63 -4.31 1.29 -21.93
CA ALA A 63 -5.23 0.17 -21.77
C ALA A 63 -6.38 0.43 -20.79
N MET A 64 -6.25 1.39 -19.86
CA MET A 64 -7.24 1.60 -18.81
C MET A 64 -8.23 2.73 -19.14
N PRO A 65 -9.54 2.56 -18.87
CA PRO A 65 -10.54 3.61 -19.10
C PRO A 65 -10.27 4.87 -18.27
N ARG A 66 -10.32 6.05 -18.90
CA ARG A 66 -10.20 7.36 -18.22
C ARG A 66 -11.23 7.57 -17.11
N ALA A 67 -12.42 7.00 -17.26
CA ALA A 67 -13.47 7.03 -16.25
C ALA A 67 -13.07 6.34 -14.92
N ARG A 68 -12.04 5.49 -14.93
CA ARG A 68 -11.49 4.83 -13.75
C ARG A 68 -10.27 5.55 -13.17
N GLN A 69 -9.94 6.74 -13.65
CA GLN A 69 -8.82 7.51 -13.12
C GLN A 69 -9.16 8.12 -11.75
N ALA A 70 -8.14 8.32 -10.95
CA ALA A 70 -8.20 8.84 -9.60
C ALA A 70 -8.87 10.22 -9.51
N VAL A 71 -9.24 10.57 -8.29
CA VAL A 71 -9.84 11.86 -7.93
C VAL A 71 -8.94 13.03 -8.34
N PRO A 72 -9.51 14.24 -8.58
CA PRO A 72 -8.76 15.38 -9.08
C PRO A 72 -7.48 15.71 -8.29
N ALA A 73 -7.52 15.58 -6.96
CA ALA A 73 -6.37 15.81 -6.09
C ALA A 73 -5.15 14.94 -6.44
N VAL A 74 -5.37 13.66 -6.80
CA VAL A 74 -4.28 12.76 -7.21
C VAL A 74 -3.70 13.19 -8.55
N ARG A 75 -4.53 13.65 -9.48
CA ARG A 75 -4.06 14.15 -10.78
C ARG A 75 -3.22 15.42 -10.62
N VAL A 76 -3.67 16.34 -9.75
CA VAL A 76 -2.90 17.53 -9.40
C VAL A 76 -1.56 17.14 -8.77
N ALA A 77 -1.53 16.17 -7.85
CA ALA A 77 -0.28 15.67 -7.28
C ALA A 77 0.65 15.05 -8.34
N CYS A 78 0.11 14.25 -9.27
CA CYS A 78 0.88 13.69 -10.38
C CYS A 78 1.46 14.80 -11.29
N LEU A 79 0.65 15.80 -11.63
CA LEU A 79 1.09 16.93 -12.46
C LEU A 79 2.11 17.80 -11.74
N ALA A 80 1.97 18.02 -10.43
CA ALA A 80 2.93 18.76 -9.64
C ALA A 80 4.28 18.03 -9.55
N LEU A 81 4.26 16.71 -9.34
CA LEU A 81 5.49 15.89 -9.36
C LEU A 81 6.13 15.85 -10.74
N ALA A 82 5.33 15.74 -11.81
CA ALA A 82 5.84 15.82 -13.18
C ALA A 82 6.41 17.20 -13.50
N GLY A 83 5.77 18.28 -13.05
CA GLY A 83 6.26 19.65 -13.17
C GLY A 83 7.57 19.85 -12.40
N TYR A 84 7.69 19.27 -11.21
CA TYR A 84 8.93 19.28 -10.43
C TYR A 84 10.05 18.49 -11.11
N ALA A 85 9.75 17.35 -11.74
CA ALA A 85 10.70 16.62 -12.57
C ALA A 85 11.15 17.46 -13.79
N ALA A 86 10.21 18.10 -14.50
CA ALA A 86 10.53 18.98 -15.62
C ALA A 86 11.39 20.18 -15.19
N TRP A 87 11.09 20.78 -14.03
CA TRP A 87 11.92 21.82 -13.44
C TRP A 87 13.32 21.31 -13.10
N SER A 88 13.43 20.08 -12.58
CA SER A 88 14.73 19.45 -12.29
C SER A 88 15.57 19.29 -13.57
N TYR A 89 14.96 18.90 -14.69
CA TYR A 89 15.66 18.88 -15.98
C TYR A 89 16.05 20.28 -16.47
N LEU A 90 15.16 21.27 -16.31
CA LEU A 90 15.46 22.64 -16.69
C LEU A 90 16.66 23.19 -15.91
N SER A 91 16.80 22.78 -14.64
CA SER A 91 17.91 23.20 -13.78
C SER A 91 19.30 22.79 -14.23
N ILE A 92 19.38 21.81 -15.14
CA ILE A 92 20.65 21.39 -15.75
C ILE A 92 21.29 22.57 -16.52
N LEU A 93 20.48 23.48 -17.09
CA LEU A 93 20.97 24.62 -17.87
C LEU A 93 21.87 25.58 -17.09
N TRP A 94 21.70 25.67 -15.77
CA TRP A 94 22.50 26.54 -14.90
C TRP A 94 23.25 25.78 -13.80
N ALA A 95 23.28 24.44 -13.87
CA ALA A 95 23.98 23.61 -12.91
C ALA A 95 25.50 23.68 -13.11
N GLN A 96 26.24 23.83 -12.02
CA GLN A 96 27.71 23.77 -12.03
C GLN A 96 28.21 22.34 -12.30
N GLN A 97 27.51 21.32 -11.78
CA GLN A 97 27.71 19.92 -12.13
C GLN A 97 26.50 19.38 -12.90
N GLN A 98 26.59 19.39 -14.23
CA GLN A 98 25.47 18.94 -15.09
C GLN A 98 25.19 17.43 -14.96
N GLY A 99 26.21 16.61 -14.73
CA GLY A 99 26.06 15.16 -14.53
C GLY A 99 25.21 14.81 -13.30
N ASP A 100 25.51 15.44 -12.16
CA ASP A 100 24.74 15.23 -10.93
C ASP A 100 23.31 15.77 -11.06
N ALA A 101 23.14 16.90 -11.77
CA ALA A 101 21.83 17.45 -12.06
C ALA A 101 20.99 16.52 -12.96
N TRP A 102 21.62 15.88 -13.94
CA TRP A 102 20.99 14.87 -14.80
C TRP A 102 20.52 13.65 -14.02
N ASP A 103 21.38 13.07 -13.18
CA ASP A 103 21.03 11.92 -12.34
C ASP A 103 19.92 12.26 -11.33
N GLY A 104 20.00 13.46 -10.72
CA GLY A 104 18.96 13.99 -9.85
C GLY A 104 17.61 14.14 -10.56
N ALA A 105 17.61 14.71 -11.77
CA ALA A 105 16.39 14.89 -12.56
C ALA A 105 15.75 13.56 -12.96
N ASN A 106 16.55 12.58 -13.40
CA ASN A 106 16.06 11.24 -13.74
C ASN A 106 15.45 10.51 -12.53
N ARG A 107 16.05 10.65 -11.34
CA ARG A 107 15.48 10.08 -10.09
C ARG A 107 14.17 10.75 -9.71
N THR A 108 14.09 12.07 -9.84
CA THR A 108 12.83 12.80 -9.63
C THR A 108 11.73 12.35 -10.59
N ALA A 109 12.08 12.14 -11.88
CA ALA A 109 11.16 11.59 -12.86
C ALA A 109 10.70 10.17 -12.48
N LEU A 110 11.61 9.30 -12.05
CA LEU A 110 11.26 7.96 -11.55
C LEU A 110 10.26 8.04 -10.39
N TYR A 111 10.46 8.93 -9.41
CA TYR A 111 9.52 9.09 -8.30
C TYR A 111 8.14 9.56 -8.77
N ALA A 112 8.08 10.47 -9.74
CA ALA A 112 6.82 10.90 -10.36
C ALA A 112 6.11 9.76 -11.09
N ILE A 113 6.86 8.94 -11.84
CA ILE A 113 6.33 7.76 -12.56
C ILE A 113 5.80 6.72 -11.57
N LEU A 114 6.56 6.40 -10.51
CA LEU A 114 6.13 5.47 -9.46
C LEU A 114 4.86 5.96 -8.78
N PHE A 115 4.82 7.23 -8.38
CA PHE A 115 3.63 7.81 -7.77
C PHE A 115 2.41 7.70 -8.70
N ALA A 116 2.58 8.07 -9.97
CA ALA A 116 1.54 7.96 -10.99
C ALA A 116 1.04 6.51 -11.16
N LEU A 117 1.95 5.54 -11.25
CA LEU A 117 1.63 4.12 -11.42
C LEU A 117 0.74 3.60 -10.28
N PHE A 118 1.08 3.92 -9.03
CA PHE A 118 0.34 3.42 -7.86
C PHE A 118 -0.91 4.25 -7.53
N ALA A 119 -0.97 5.53 -7.91
CA ALA A 119 -2.03 6.43 -7.49
C ALA A 119 -3.11 6.67 -8.55
N LEU A 120 -2.80 6.62 -9.86
CA LEU A 120 -3.73 7.05 -10.91
C LEU A 120 -4.97 6.17 -11.06
N TRP A 121 -4.90 4.90 -10.66
CA TRP A 121 -6.03 3.98 -10.76
C TRP A 121 -6.42 3.45 -9.39
N PRO A 122 -7.64 3.75 -8.90
CA PRO A 122 -8.10 3.27 -7.60
C PRO A 122 -8.09 1.73 -7.54
N ILE A 123 -7.35 1.19 -6.58
CA ILE A 123 -7.32 -0.24 -6.28
C ILE A 123 -8.35 -0.52 -5.17
N PRO A 124 -9.21 -1.55 -5.30
CA PRO A 124 -10.14 -1.93 -4.25
C PRO A 124 -9.42 -2.18 -2.92
N GLY A 125 -10.01 -1.75 -1.79
CA GLY A 125 -9.33 -1.77 -0.49
C GLY A 125 -8.79 -3.14 -0.04
N ARG A 126 -9.44 -4.25 -0.44
CA ARG A 126 -8.93 -5.60 -0.18
C ARG A 126 -7.69 -5.93 -1.03
N ALA A 127 -7.71 -5.59 -2.30
CA ALA A 127 -6.60 -5.77 -3.22
C ALA A 127 -5.39 -4.91 -2.81
N ALA A 128 -5.63 -3.65 -2.43
CA ALA A 128 -4.61 -2.76 -1.89
C ALA A 128 -4.01 -3.33 -0.59
N ALA A 129 -4.83 -3.87 0.31
CA ALA A 129 -4.34 -4.51 1.53
C ALA A 129 -3.44 -5.73 1.26
N VAL A 130 -3.75 -6.53 0.23
CA VAL A 130 -2.89 -7.66 -0.19
C VAL A 130 -1.57 -7.14 -0.76
N LEU A 131 -1.60 -6.14 -1.63
CA LEU A 131 -0.40 -5.58 -2.25
C LEU A 131 0.54 -4.96 -1.20
N VAL A 132 0.00 -4.07 -0.36
CA VAL A 132 0.77 -3.37 0.67
C VAL A 132 1.19 -4.33 1.80
N GLY A 133 0.34 -5.30 2.16
CA GLY A 133 0.72 -6.34 3.12
C GLY A 133 1.81 -7.26 2.59
N GLY A 134 1.75 -7.63 1.31
CA GLY A 134 2.79 -8.42 0.64
C GLY A 134 4.13 -7.67 0.60
N PHE A 135 4.12 -6.38 0.23
CA PHE A 135 5.29 -5.50 0.34
C PHE A 135 5.86 -5.52 1.76
N ALA A 136 5.04 -5.26 2.76
CA ALA A 136 5.50 -5.14 4.14
C ALA A 136 6.11 -6.43 4.68
N LEU A 137 5.51 -7.58 4.33
CA LEU A 137 6.06 -8.89 4.69
C LEU A 137 7.36 -9.21 3.93
N ALA A 138 7.46 -8.86 2.65
CA ALA A 138 8.69 -9.02 1.89
C ALA A 138 9.84 -8.22 2.52
N ILE A 139 9.60 -6.96 2.87
CA ILE A 139 10.59 -6.12 3.56
C ILE A 139 10.90 -6.67 4.97
N ALA A 140 9.92 -7.22 5.69
CA ALA A 140 10.18 -7.88 6.98
C ALA A 140 11.07 -9.11 6.84
N VAL A 141 10.91 -9.90 5.78
CA VAL A 141 11.81 -11.03 5.48
C VAL A 141 13.22 -10.52 5.19
N VAL A 142 13.36 -9.49 4.35
CA VAL A 142 14.68 -8.88 4.07
C VAL A 142 15.34 -8.38 5.36
N GLY A 143 14.58 -7.69 6.22
CA GLY A 143 15.08 -7.23 7.51
C GLY A 143 15.48 -8.37 8.45
N LEU A 144 14.68 -9.44 8.51
CA LEU A 144 14.98 -10.62 9.33
C LEU A 144 16.25 -11.32 8.86
N VAL A 145 16.40 -11.53 7.55
CA VAL A 145 17.59 -12.17 6.97
C VAL A 145 18.85 -11.36 7.27
N ASN A 146 18.80 -10.03 7.11
CA ASN A 146 19.95 -9.18 7.42
C ASN A 146 20.27 -9.13 8.92
N LEU A 147 19.25 -9.13 9.79
CA LEU A 147 19.45 -9.17 11.23
C LEU A 147 20.08 -10.50 11.68
N LEU A 148 19.57 -11.63 11.18
CA LEU A 148 20.12 -12.95 11.46
C LEU A 148 21.52 -13.12 10.87
N GLY A 149 21.77 -12.58 9.68
CA GLY A 149 23.09 -12.53 9.06
C GLY A 149 24.10 -11.77 9.92
N ALA A 150 23.72 -10.59 10.44
CA ALA A 150 24.56 -9.82 11.34
C ALA A 150 24.80 -10.53 12.68
N ALA A 151 23.75 -11.15 13.26
CA ALA A 151 23.84 -11.85 14.54
C ALA A 151 24.65 -13.15 14.47
N GLY A 152 24.68 -13.81 13.31
CA GLY A 152 25.42 -15.04 13.08
C GLY A 152 26.82 -14.86 12.48
N ALA A 153 27.20 -13.64 12.08
CA ALA A 153 28.50 -13.37 11.48
C ALA A 153 29.62 -13.40 12.53
N ALA A 154 30.77 -13.96 12.16
CA ALA A 154 31.98 -13.89 12.98
C ALA A 154 32.47 -12.44 13.16
N ASP A 155 32.24 -11.59 12.15
CA ASP A 155 32.44 -10.15 12.21
C ASP A 155 31.17 -9.42 11.72
N PRO A 156 30.38 -8.83 12.64
CA PRO A 156 29.19 -8.07 12.29
C PRO A 156 29.47 -6.69 11.65
N SER A 157 30.73 -6.22 11.64
CA SER A 157 31.06 -4.84 11.24
C SER A 157 30.55 -4.45 9.84
N GLY A 158 30.53 -5.41 8.90
CA GLY A 158 30.02 -5.17 7.54
C GLY A 158 28.53 -4.83 7.43
N TYR A 159 27.74 -5.02 8.49
CA TYR A 159 26.32 -4.63 8.53
C TYR A 159 26.10 -3.23 9.09
N PHE A 160 27.15 -2.59 9.63
CA PHE A 160 27.07 -1.32 10.32
C PHE A 160 28.00 -0.28 9.70
N ILE A 161 27.54 0.97 9.60
CA ILE A 161 28.36 2.14 9.25
C ILE A 161 28.30 3.09 10.44
N ASP A 162 29.46 3.37 11.06
CA ASP A 162 29.57 4.18 12.27
C ASP A 162 28.63 3.71 13.41
N GLY A 163 28.51 2.39 13.59
CA GLY A 163 27.64 1.77 14.60
C GLY A 163 26.14 1.80 14.27
N ARG A 164 25.76 2.23 13.06
CA ARG A 164 24.37 2.30 12.60
C ARG A 164 24.09 1.18 11.62
N PHE A 165 22.98 0.47 11.80
CA PHE A 165 22.61 -0.62 10.90
C PHE A 165 22.34 -0.06 9.49
N ALA A 166 23.12 -0.53 8.52
CA ALA A 166 23.21 0.04 7.17
C ALA A 166 23.15 -1.02 6.07
N SER A 167 22.46 -2.13 6.34
CA SER A 167 22.18 -3.19 5.38
C SER A 167 20.65 -3.34 5.22
N PRO A 168 20.11 -3.65 4.02
CA PRO A 168 20.80 -3.99 2.77
C PRO A 168 21.21 -2.80 1.88
N ALA A 169 20.78 -1.57 2.17
CA ALA A 169 20.99 -0.47 1.24
C ALA A 169 22.43 0.08 1.23
N GLY A 170 23.27 -0.31 2.19
CA GLY A 170 24.61 0.27 2.36
C GLY A 170 24.56 1.70 2.93
N TYR A 171 23.40 2.14 3.42
CA TYR A 171 23.20 3.51 3.90
C TYR A 171 22.11 3.56 4.97
N ALA A 172 22.51 3.77 6.23
CA ALA A 172 21.64 3.67 7.40
C ALA A 172 20.35 4.51 7.31
N ASN A 173 20.37 5.66 6.65
CA ASN A 173 19.17 6.49 6.47
C ASN A 173 18.20 5.90 5.44
N ALA A 174 18.71 5.29 4.36
CA ALA A 174 17.86 4.62 3.37
C ALA A 174 17.22 3.37 3.99
N ASP A 175 17.99 2.58 4.75
CA ASP A 175 17.46 1.41 5.45
C ASP A 175 16.40 1.80 6.49
N ALA A 176 16.66 2.83 7.30
CA ALA A 176 15.66 3.33 8.24
C ALA A 176 14.36 3.76 7.54
N ALA A 177 14.46 4.43 6.39
CA ALA A 177 13.30 4.80 5.59
C ALA A 177 12.56 3.56 5.04
N LEU A 178 13.30 2.57 4.53
CA LEU A 178 12.75 1.31 4.02
C LEU A 178 11.98 0.56 5.11
N TRP A 179 12.59 0.35 6.28
CA TRP A 179 11.95 -0.32 7.42
C TRP A 179 10.70 0.41 7.88
N SER A 180 10.76 1.74 7.94
CA SER A 180 9.64 2.59 8.34
C SER A 180 8.47 2.54 7.35
N SER A 181 8.78 2.45 6.05
CA SER A 181 7.76 2.38 5.00
C SER A 181 6.92 1.09 5.12
N ALA A 182 7.53 -0.02 5.55
CA ALA A 182 6.87 -1.30 5.77
C ALA A 182 6.27 -1.46 7.18
N PHE A 183 6.82 -0.77 8.18
CA PHE A 183 6.34 -0.77 9.57
C PHE A 183 4.85 -0.39 9.68
N TRP A 184 4.45 0.74 9.11
CA TRP A 184 3.08 1.25 9.25
C TRP A 184 2.01 0.33 8.65
N PRO A 185 2.20 -0.22 7.43
CA PRO A 185 1.34 -1.28 6.92
C PRO A 185 1.16 -2.46 7.87
N CYS A 186 2.23 -2.94 8.50
CA CYS A 186 2.19 -4.04 9.45
C CYS A 186 1.32 -3.70 10.67
N VAL A 187 1.47 -2.50 11.25
CA VAL A 187 0.64 -2.01 12.36
C VAL A 187 -0.84 -1.90 11.96
N VAL A 188 -1.12 -1.28 10.82
CA VAL A 188 -2.49 -1.03 10.35
C VAL A 188 -3.20 -2.33 9.97
N LEU A 189 -2.53 -3.27 9.31
CA LEU A 189 -3.12 -4.54 8.90
C LEU A 189 -3.18 -5.55 10.05
N GLY A 190 -2.21 -5.57 10.96
CA GLY A 190 -2.19 -6.46 12.13
C GLY A 190 -3.24 -6.09 13.20
N SER A 191 -3.54 -4.80 13.34
CA SER A 191 -4.58 -4.31 14.26
C SER A 191 -6.02 -4.60 13.78
N ARG A 192 -6.21 -4.95 12.51
CA ARG A 192 -7.52 -5.25 11.92
C ARG A 192 -8.01 -6.65 12.30
N ARG A 193 -9.24 -6.73 12.82
CA ARG A 193 -9.89 -8.00 13.19
C ARG A 193 -10.32 -8.86 12.00
N GLN A 194 -10.29 -8.31 10.78
CA GLN A 194 -10.70 -8.99 9.55
C GLN A 194 -9.65 -9.99 9.03
N ALA A 195 -8.39 -9.85 9.46
CA ALA A 195 -7.32 -10.79 9.10
C ALA A 195 -7.33 -12.02 10.01
N ALA A 196 -6.89 -13.17 9.48
CA ALA A 196 -6.75 -14.40 10.25
C ALA A 196 -5.82 -14.18 11.46
N PRO A 197 -6.09 -14.82 12.62
CA PRO A 197 -5.31 -14.60 13.84
C PRO A 197 -3.79 -14.80 13.64
N LEU A 198 -3.40 -15.84 12.90
CA LEU A 198 -1.99 -16.11 12.59
C LEU A 198 -1.36 -14.98 11.76
N LEU A 199 -2.03 -14.54 10.70
CA LEU A 199 -1.54 -13.44 9.86
C LEU A 199 -1.39 -12.14 10.65
N ARG A 200 -2.30 -11.89 11.59
CA ARG A 200 -2.17 -10.74 12.51
C ARG A 200 -0.95 -10.86 13.40
N GLY A 201 -0.70 -12.05 13.95
CA GLY A 201 0.50 -12.33 14.74
C GLY A 201 1.77 -12.07 13.94
N VAL A 202 1.84 -12.58 12.71
CA VAL A 202 2.98 -12.34 11.80
C VAL A 202 3.15 -10.85 11.51
N LEU A 203 2.09 -10.12 11.17
CA LEU A 203 2.17 -8.68 10.89
C LEU A 203 2.61 -7.87 12.12
N ILE A 204 2.13 -8.21 13.32
CA ILE A 204 2.56 -7.54 14.56
C ILE A 204 4.04 -7.84 14.85
N PHE A 205 4.46 -9.09 14.69
CA PHE A 205 5.88 -9.47 14.80
C PHE A 205 6.74 -8.68 13.81
N SER A 206 6.33 -8.62 12.54
CA SER A 206 7.01 -7.85 11.51
C SER A 206 7.06 -6.36 11.84
N ALA A 207 6.03 -5.78 12.44
CA ALA A 207 6.06 -4.38 12.91
C ALA A 207 7.13 -4.18 14.00
N VAL A 208 7.21 -5.09 14.98
CA VAL A 208 8.22 -4.99 16.05
C VAL A 208 9.64 -5.12 15.47
N LEU A 209 9.87 -6.10 14.61
CA LEU A 209 11.14 -6.30 13.92
C LEU A 209 11.57 -5.05 13.14
N LEU A 210 10.69 -4.56 12.26
CA LEU A 210 10.98 -3.40 11.40
C LEU A 210 11.16 -2.11 12.22
N GLY A 211 10.40 -1.94 13.30
CA GLY A 211 10.59 -0.82 14.22
C GLY A 211 11.94 -0.85 14.93
N GLY A 212 12.39 -2.04 15.36
CA GLY A 212 13.73 -2.22 15.93
C GLY A 212 14.85 -1.92 14.94
N LEU A 213 14.75 -2.41 13.70
CA LEU A 213 15.72 -2.13 12.65
C LEU A 213 15.76 -0.64 12.28
N ALA A 214 14.60 0.03 12.21
CA ALA A 214 14.53 1.47 11.98
C ALA A 214 15.24 2.26 13.09
N LEU A 215 15.10 1.82 14.36
CA LEU A 215 15.78 2.43 15.50
C LEU A 215 17.31 2.25 15.42
N MET A 216 17.78 1.06 15.03
CA MET A 216 19.22 0.79 14.85
C MET A 216 19.86 1.63 13.73
N GLY A 217 19.07 2.10 12.75
CA GLY A 217 19.54 3.04 11.73
C GLY A 217 19.81 4.46 12.26
N GLN A 218 19.32 4.81 13.46
CA GLN A 218 19.52 6.10 14.14
C GLN A 218 19.27 7.33 13.23
N SER A 219 18.27 7.27 12.36
CA SER A 219 17.99 8.37 11.42
C SER A 219 17.29 9.55 12.10
N ARG A 220 17.86 10.76 11.98
CA ARG A 220 17.25 11.99 12.52
C ARG A 220 15.90 12.30 11.86
N GLY A 221 15.76 11.99 10.56
CA GLY A 221 14.50 12.20 9.84
C GLY A 221 13.36 11.32 10.35
N TRP A 222 13.70 10.14 10.87
CA TRP A 222 12.72 9.19 11.41
C TRP A 222 12.00 9.74 12.66
N LEU A 223 12.69 10.55 13.47
CA LEU A 223 12.11 11.20 14.67
C LEU A 223 10.91 12.08 14.32
N PHE A 224 10.91 12.72 13.16
CA PHE A 224 9.81 13.57 12.69
C PHE A 224 8.78 12.79 11.88
N ALA A 225 9.22 11.82 11.08
CA ALA A 225 8.33 11.05 10.22
C ALA A 225 7.32 10.20 11.02
N LEU A 226 7.78 9.53 12.09
CA LEU A 226 6.94 8.69 12.94
C LEU A 226 5.69 9.41 13.49
N PRO A 227 5.82 10.54 14.21
CA PRO A 227 4.64 11.20 14.79
C PRO A 227 3.69 11.75 13.73
N VAL A 228 4.21 12.22 12.59
CA VAL A 228 3.39 12.74 11.48
C VAL A 228 2.54 11.63 10.86
N VAL A 229 3.14 10.47 10.58
CA VAL A 229 2.41 9.34 10.00
C VAL A 229 1.44 8.75 11.03
N GLY A 230 1.85 8.60 12.29
CA GLY A 230 0.99 8.13 13.36
C GLY A 230 -0.24 9.02 13.55
N ARG A 231 -0.06 10.35 13.53
CA ARG A 231 -1.18 11.31 13.61
C ARG A 231 -2.11 11.18 12.41
N SER A 232 -1.57 11.09 11.20
CA SER A 232 -2.35 10.94 9.96
C SER A 232 -3.18 9.65 9.95
N LEU A 233 -2.63 8.55 10.48
CA LEU A 233 -3.35 7.29 10.59
C LEU A 233 -4.45 7.35 11.66
N CYS A 234 -4.19 7.98 12.80
CA CYS A 234 -5.18 8.15 13.87
C CYS A 234 -6.31 9.13 13.51
N SER A 235 -6.03 10.17 12.72
CA SER A 235 -7.04 11.14 12.28
C SER A 235 -7.86 10.66 11.08
N SER A 236 -7.42 9.60 10.39
CA SER A 236 -8.14 9.07 9.25
C SER A 236 -9.50 8.48 9.68
N PRO A 237 -10.62 8.90 9.05
CA PRO A 237 -11.92 8.33 9.34
C PRO A 237 -11.89 6.82 9.11
N ARG A 238 -12.30 6.03 10.10
CA ARG A 238 -12.39 4.57 9.95
C ARG A 238 -13.34 4.29 8.78
N PRO A 239 -12.87 3.66 7.69
CA PRO A 239 -13.75 3.42 6.55
C PRO A 239 -14.87 2.48 7.02
N ALA A 240 -16.12 2.88 6.76
CA ALA A 240 -17.33 2.18 7.18
C ALA A 240 -17.51 0.85 6.42
N TRP A 241 -16.60 -0.11 6.65
CA TRP A 241 -16.71 -1.45 6.11
C TRP A 241 -17.69 -2.24 6.96
N GLY A 242 -18.94 -2.35 6.48
CA GLY A 242 -19.90 -3.32 7.02
C GLY A 242 -21.01 -2.76 7.90
N ARG A 243 -21.44 -1.50 7.74
CA ARG A 243 -22.84 -1.19 8.09
C ARG A 243 -23.71 -2.00 7.15
N ARG A 244 -24.27 -3.10 7.65
CA ARG A 244 -25.45 -3.72 7.01
C ARG A 244 -26.44 -2.59 6.82
N SER A 245 -26.88 -2.39 5.58
CA SER A 245 -28.02 -1.53 5.27
C SER A 245 -29.13 -1.86 6.29
N PRO A 246 -29.78 -0.87 6.92
CA PRO A 246 -30.99 -1.16 7.66
C PRO A 246 -31.91 -1.89 6.68
N ARG A 247 -32.31 -3.13 7.01
CA ARG A 247 -33.35 -3.81 6.25
C ARG A 247 -34.52 -2.84 6.23
N SER A 248 -34.89 -2.35 5.05
CA SER A 248 -36.17 -1.71 4.85
C SER A 248 -37.21 -2.73 5.31
N SER A 249 -37.83 -2.46 6.47
CA SER A 249 -39.03 -3.16 6.88
C SER A 249 -40.11 -2.76 5.89
N THR A 250 -40.23 -3.51 4.80
CA THR A 250 -41.36 -3.42 3.89
C THR A 250 -42.61 -3.77 4.71
N SER A 251 -43.38 -2.73 5.00
CA SER A 251 -44.75 -2.78 5.50
C SER A 251 -45.55 -3.78 4.66
N THR A 252 -45.85 -4.94 5.25
CA THR A 252 -46.84 -5.84 4.67
C THR A 252 -48.20 -5.40 5.20
N THR A 253 -48.85 -4.50 4.46
CA THR A 253 -50.26 -4.18 4.59
C THR A 253 -51.06 -5.48 4.43
N ARG A 254 -51.71 -5.90 5.51
CA ARG A 254 -52.59 -7.08 5.53
C ARG A 254 -53.92 -6.72 4.86
N PRO A 255 -54.37 -7.41 3.79
CA PRO A 255 -55.63 -7.09 3.15
C PRO A 255 -56.81 -7.64 3.98
N GLY A 256 -57.94 -6.94 3.86
CA GLY A 256 -59.12 -7.06 4.71
C GLY A 256 -59.74 -8.45 4.76
N ARG A 257 -60.25 -8.79 5.95
CA ARG A 257 -61.08 -9.98 6.18
C ARG A 257 -62.52 -9.52 6.39
N ARG A 258 -63.32 -9.56 5.32
CA ARG A 258 -64.79 -9.48 5.41
C ARG A 258 -65.36 -10.86 5.75
N SER A 259 -66.40 -10.78 6.60
CA SER A 259 -67.52 -11.68 6.85
C SER A 259 -67.27 -13.10 7.42
N ARG A 260 -67.91 -13.35 8.58
CA ARG A 260 -68.98 -14.36 8.73
C ARG A 260 -69.71 -14.12 10.05
N GLY A 261 -71.03 -13.94 9.97
CA GLY A 261 -71.90 -13.74 11.11
C GLY A 261 -72.17 -15.03 11.89
N ARG A 262 -72.62 -14.87 13.13
CA ARG A 262 -73.57 -15.77 13.81
C ARG A 262 -74.19 -15.06 15.00
N TRP A 263 -75.49 -14.77 14.86
CA TRP A 263 -76.54 -14.99 15.85
C TRP A 263 -76.09 -15.52 17.21
N THR A 264 -76.47 -14.85 18.32
CA THR A 264 -77.65 -15.24 19.12
C THR A 264 -77.86 -14.33 20.35
N ARG A 265 -79.12 -13.87 20.46
CA ARG A 265 -80.02 -13.88 21.64
C ARG A 265 -79.74 -13.01 22.89
N ARG A 266 -80.74 -12.14 23.08
CA ARG A 266 -81.65 -11.99 24.25
C ARG A 266 -81.17 -11.18 25.47
N ARG A 267 -82.01 -10.17 25.77
CA ARG A 267 -82.69 -9.85 27.06
C ARG A 267 -81.75 -9.63 28.27
N ALA A 268 -81.90 -8.62 29.12
CA ALA A 268 -83.07 -7.91 29.63
C ALA A 268 -82.58 -6.71 30.46
N ARG A 269 -83.46 -5.71 30.65
CA ARG A 269 -83.77 -4.95 31.89
C ARG A 269 -82.59 -4.35 32.66
N SER A 270 -82.60 -3.09 33.08
CA SER A 270 -83.69 -2.18 33.47
C SER A 270 -83.11 -0.77 33.57
#